data_AF-A0A1Q9S8P7-F1
#
_entry.id   AF-A0A1Q9S8P7-F1
#
_cell.length_a   1.000
_cell.length_b   1.000
_cell.length_c   1.000
_cell.angle_alpha   90.00
_cell.angle_beta   90.00
_cell.angle_gamma   90.00
#
_symmetry.space_group_name_H-M   'P 1'
#
loop_
_entity.id
_entity.type
_entity.pdbx_description
1 polymer ?
#
loop_
_entity_poly.entity_id
_entity_poly.type
_entity_poly.pdbx_seq_one_letter_code
_entity_poly.pdbx_strand_id
1 'polypeptide(L)'
;MELTATVAGAMLPGEQPPGQDRWAVAQSSVVVLDGATAVDPDVPPADVYVTDLCTVLTALLGDGADARRALRESITTVARRLDLTAGRGPSSTATILRSTGDLVEVAALGDSTAVVGLRGGRIERITDERLSRIAPDLRQQYQRRLRAGHGFDSTHRTLLRQVQRAERAVRNSPGGYWIAEADPAAADHAIVRRYPADQVEWCVLATDGAQRPFEYLHGIWSDLPADAGQVRSHLERLQMWEATGDPDGYLLPRSKRHDDKTIVVWRP
;
A
#
# COMPACT_ATOMS: atom_id res chain seq x y z
N MET A 1 15.13 -12.51 26.66
CA MET A 1 15.82 -11.29 26.22
C MET A 1 14.95 -10.75 25.09
N GLU A 2 14.11 -9.76 25.36
CA GLU A 2 13.29 -9.14 24.31
C GLU A 2 14.25 -8.39 23.38
N LEU A 3 14.49 -8.94 22.19
CA LEU A 3 15.09 -8.18 21.12
C LEU A 3 14.05 -7.13 20.71
N THR A 4 14.33 -5.86 21.00
CA THR A 4 13.48 -4.75 20.59
C THR A 4 13.67 -4.51 19.10
N ALA A 5 12.64 -4.83 18.32
CA ALA A 5 12.64 -4.58 16.90
C ALA A 5 12.87 -3.09 16.58
N THR A 6 13.65 -2.81 15.54
CA THR A 6 13.87 -1.47 15.01
C THR A 6 12.90 -1.20 13.87
N VAL A 7 12.18 -0.08 13.92
CA VAL A 7 11.28 0.38 12.85
C VAL A 7 11.66 1.77 12.40
N ALA A 8 11.81 1.95 11.10
CA ALA A 8 12.05 3.24 10.48
C ALA A 8 11.25 3.35 9.18
N GLY A 9 10.57 4.48 8.98
CA GLY A 9 9.80 4.70 7.77
C GLY A 9 9.75 6.16 7.39
N ALA A 10 9.41 6.40 6.14
CA ALA A 10 9.12 7.73 5.62
C ALA A 10 7.98 7.66 4.61
N MET A 11 7.35 8.81 4.37
CA MET A 11 6.34 8.98 3.34
C MET A 11 6.52 10.31 2.60
N LEU A 12 6.11 10.35 1.33
CA LEU A 12 6.00 11.53 0.48
C LEU A 12 4.65 11.55 -0.25
N PRO A 13 3.94 12.69 -0.35
CA PRO A 13 4.23 13.93 0.37
C PRO A 13 4.12 13.72 1.89
N GLY A 14 4.75 14.61 2.66
CA GLY A 14 4.72 14.57 4.12
C GLY A 14 3.36 15.01 4.67
N GLU A 15 3.37 15.69 5.82
CA GLU A 15 2.14 15.99 6.57
C GLU A 15 1.31 17.17 6.03
N GLN A 16 1.83 18.00 5.10
CA GLN A 16 1.19 19.26 4.68
C GLN A 16 1.44 19.61 3.19
N PRO A 17 0.39 19.62 2.33
CA PRO A 17 -0.86 18.89 2.51
C PRO A 17 -0.56 17.38 2.58
N PRO A 18 -1.27 16.62 3.44
CA PRO A 18 -1.00 15.20 3.56
C PRO A 18 -1.42 14.46 2.30
N GLY A 19 -0.62 13.48 1.90
CA GLY A 19 -1.01 12.49 0.92
C GLY A 19 -2.14 11.59 1.44
N GLN A 20 -2.44 10.55 0.68
CA GLN A 20 -3.38 9.48 0.97
C GLN A 20 -2.68 8.23 1.53
N ASP A 21 -1.35 8.24 1.64
CA ASP A 21 -0.60 7.22 2.37
C ASP A 21 -0.58 7.48 3.88
N ARG A 22 -0.65 6.42 4.69
CA ARG A 22 -0.41 6.47 6.14
C ARG A 22 0.44 5.29 6.56
N TRP A 23 1.26 5.49 7.58
CA TRP A 23 1.86 4.39 8.31
C TRP A 23 1.90 4.68 9.80
N ALA A 24 1.95 3.63 10.61
CA ALA A 24 1.99 3.74 12.05
C ALA A 24 2.66 2.51 12.67
N VAL A 25 3.09 2.67 13.92
CA VAL A 25 3.64 1.61 14.76
C VAL A 25 2.78 1.48 16.01
N ALA A 26 2.34 0.26 16.28
CA ALA A 26 1.84 -0.17 17.60
C ALA A 26 2.93 -1.00 18.30
N GLN A 27 2.72 -1.36 19.58
CA GLN A 27 3.72 -2.05 20.41
C GLN A 27 4.54 -3.13 19.67
N SER A 28 3.86 -4.00 18.93
CA SER A 28 4.46 -5.12 18.21
C SER A 28 4.06 -5.18 16.73
N SER A 29 3.52 -4.08 16.18
CA SER A 29 2.93 -4.09 14.83
C SER A 29 3.29 -2.85 14.03
N VAL A 30 3.42 -3.02 12.72
CA VAL A 30 3.61 -1.95 11.74
C VAL A 30 2.45 -1.99 10.76
N VAL A 31 1.87 -0.82 10.46
CA VAL A 31 0.78 -0.65 9.51
C VAL A 31 1.24 0.28 8.40
N VAL A 32 0.99 -0.06 7.15
CA VAL A 32 1.12 0.81 5.97
C VAL A 32 -0.17 0.74 5.17
N LEU A 33 -0.74 1.91 4.89
CA LEU A 33 -1.98 2.09 4.14
C LEU A 33 -1.72 3.01 2.95
N ASP A 34 -2.27 2.64 1.78
CA ASP A 34 -2.27 3.45 0.55
C ASP A 34 -3.71 3.79 0.21
N GLY A 35 -4.08 5.06 0.31
CA GLY A 35 -5.43 5.54 0.01
C GLY A 35 -5.62 5.75 -1.49
N ALA A 36 -6.66 5.14 -2.05
CA ALA A 36 -6.90 5.20 -3.49
C ALA A 36 -7.16 6.65 -3.97
N THR A 37 -6.40 7.07 -4.98
CA THR A 37 -6.63 8.36 -5.64
C THR A 37 -7.86 8.34 -6.53
N ALA A 38 -8.86 9.13 -6.17
CA ALA A 38 -10.06 9.34 -6.99
C ALA A 38 -9.71 10.17 -8.24
N VAL A 39 -9.89 9.58 -9.44
CA VAL A 39 -9.86 10.32 -10.72
C VAL A 39 -11.28 10.72 -11.16
N ASP A 40 -12.27 10.08 -10.56
CA ASP A 40 -13.69 10.38 -10.69
C ASP A 40 -14.11 11.39 -9.61
N PRO A 41 -14.65 12.57 -9.97
CA PRO A 41 -15.05 13.59 -9.00
C PRO A 41 -16.19 13.16 -8.06
N ASP A 42 -16.94 12.12 -8.42
CA ASP A 42 -18.03 11.59 -7.58
C ASP A 42 -17.52 10.70 -6.43
N VAL A 43 -16.22 10.42 -6.38
CA VAL A 43 -15.60 9.63 -5.30
C VAL A 43 -14.92 10.58 -4.31
N PRO A 44 -15.27 10.52 -3.01
CA PRO A 44 -14.62 11.35 -2.01
C PRO A 44 -13.13 10.98 -1.90
N PRO A 45 -12.26 11.96 -1.60
CA PRO A 45 -10.84 11.68 -1.39
C PRO A 45 -10.65 10.75 -0.18
N ALA A 46 -9.61 9.91 -0.23
CA ALA A 46 -9.38 8.87 0.77
C ALA A 46 -8.66 9.37 2.04
N ASP A 47 -8.23 10.64 2.10
CA ASP A 47 -7.35 11.19 3.14
C ASP A 47 -7.96 11.14 4.55
N VAL A 48 -9.24 11.48 4.71
CA VAL A 48 -9.95 11.35 6.00
C VAL A 48 -10.10 9.87 6.36
N TYR A 49 -10.58 9.05 5.42
CA TYR A 49 -10.81 7.61 5.64
C TYR A 49 -9.53 6.87 6.03
N VAL A 50 -8.42 7.10 5.33
CA VAL A 50 -7.15 6.41 5.59
C VAL A 50 -6.53 6.84 6.91
N THR A 51 -6.66 8.11 7.30
CA THR A 51 -6.21 8.61 8.60
C THR A 51 -6.98 7.92 9.72
N ASP A 52 -8.30 7.93 9.58
CA ASP A 52 -9.25 7.32 10.49
C ASP A 52 -9.06 5.81 10.63
N LEU A 53 -8.84 5.12 9.51
CA LEU A 53 -8.57 3.68 9.45
C LEU A 53 -7.24 3.36 10.13
N CYS A 54 -6.19 4.13 9.86
CA CYS A 54 -4.87 3.97 10.46
C CYS A 54 -4.96 4.07 11.99
N THR A 55 -5.67 5.10 12.51
CA THR A 55 -5.83 5.30 13.95
C THR A 55 -6.54 4.13 14.63
N VAL A 56 -7.70 3.70 14.12
CA VAL A 56 -8.47 2.61 14.74
C VAL A 56 -7.73 1.27 14.62
N LEU A 57 -7.16 0.98 13.44
CA LEU A 57 -6.42 -0.25 13.19
C LEU A 57 -5.19 -0.36 14.12
N THR A 58 -4.43 0.72 14.26
CA THR A 58 -3.23 0.74 15.12
C THR A 58 -3.59 0.52 16.58
N ALA A 59 -4.69 1.12 17.07
CA ALA A 59 -5.17 0.91 18.44
C ALA A 59 -5.55 -0.57 18.68
N LEU A 60 -6.34 -1.17 17.79
CA LEU A 60 -6.77 -2.57 17.93
C LEU A 60 -5.61 -3.55 17.87
N LEU A 61 -4.60 -3.29 17.03
CA LEU A 61 -3.38 -4.07 16.98
C LEU A 61 -2.56 -3.93 18.27
N GLY A 62 -2.53 -2.73 18.87
CA GLY A 62 -1.92 -2.47 20.17
C GLY A 62 -2.60 -3.24 21.31
N ASP A 63 -3.90 -3.46 21.21
CA ASP A 63 -4.68 -4.28 22.15
C ASP A 63 -4.56 -5.79 21.88
N GLY A 64 -3.72 -6.20 20.92
CA GLY A 64 -3.40 -7.59 20.64
C GLY A 64 -4.34 -8.30 19.66
N ALA A 65 -5.27 -7.60 19.01
CA ALA A 65 -6.14 -8.20 18.00
C ALA A 65 -5.35 -8.80 16.84
N ASP A 66 -5.85 -9.89 16.25
CA ASP A 66 -5.28 -10.44 15.03
C ASP A 66 -5.47 -9.50 13.83
N ALA A 67 -4.62 -9.59 12.81
CA ALA A 67 -4.60 -8.64 11.69
C ALA A 67 -5.95 -8.53 10.97
N ARG A 68 -6.63 -9.67 10.72
CA ARG A 68 -7.92 -9.68 10.01
C ARG A 68 -9.03 -9.10 10.87
N ARG A 69 -9.08 -9.48 12.15
CA ARG A 69 -10.05 -8.91 13.10
C ARG A 69 -9.86 -7.41 13.28
N ALA A 70 -8.62 -6.96 13.50
CA ALA A 70 -8.31 -5.55 13.64
C ALA A 70 -8.74 -4.75 12.39
N LEU A 71 -8.48 -5.30 11.19
CA LEU A 71 -8.89 -4.69 9.93
C LEU A 71 -10.42 -4.67 9.74
N ARG A 72 -11.11 -5.76 10.09
CA ARG A 72 -12.57 -5.85 10.05
C ARG A 72 -13.24 -4.82 10.96
N GLU A 73 -12.77 -4.74 12.20
CA GLU A 73 -13.31 -3.85 13.22
C GLU A 73 -12.99 -2.37 12.91
N SER A 74 -11.80 -2.09 12.36
CA SER A 74 -11.44 -0.73 11.92
C SER A 74 -12.30 -0.29 10.74
N ILE A 75 -12.47 -1.12 9.70
CA ILE A 75 -13.38 -0.85 8.58
C ILE A 75 -14.79 -0.57 9.10
N THR A 76 -15.33 -1.45 9.96
CA THR A 76 -16.67 -1.31 10.52
C THR A 76 -16.84 0.03 11.26
N THR A 77 -15.85 0.39 12.08
CA THR A 77 -15.89 1.59 12.91
C THR A 77 -15.83 2.86 12.05
N VAL A 78 -14.90 2.91 11.10
CA VAL A 78 -14.71 4.07 10.22
C VAL A 78 -15.87 4.24 9.25
N ALA A 79 -16.36 3.14 8.65
CA ALA A 79 -17.51 3.18 7.76
C ALA A 79 -18.75 3.76 8.46
N ARG A 80 -19.00 3.36 9.72
CA ARG A 80 -20.09 3.93 10.52
C ARG A 80 -19.87 5.39 10.86
N ARG A 81 -18.64 5.77 11.26
CA ARG A 81 -18.33 7.16 11.65
C ARG A 81 -18.49 8.13 10.48
N LEU A 82 -18.09 7.71 9.28
CA LEU A 82 -18.09 8.53 8.07
C LEU A 82 -19.35 8.30 7.20
N ASP A 83 -20.33 7.54 7.70
CA ASP A 83 -21.59 7.20 7.00
C ASP A 83 -21.36 6.66 5.57
N LEU A 84 -20.42 5.72 5.43
CA LEU A 84 -20.01 5.19 4.14
C LEU A 84 -20.90 4.04 3.68
N THR A 85 -21.24 4.05 2.40
CA THR A 85 -21.96 2.96 1.73
C THR A 85 -20.99 2.10 0.92
N ALA A 86 -21.05 0.78 1.12
CA ALA A 86 -20.23 -0.18 0.39
C ALA A 86 -20.33 -0.02 -1.14
N GLY A 87 -19.18 -0.10 -1.81
CA GLY A 87 -19.03 0.08 -3.26
C GLY A 87 -18.99 1.54 -3.72
N ARG A 88 -19.24 2.51 -2.84
CA ARG A 88 -19.22 3.95 -3.15
C ARG A 88 -18.22 4.75 -2.32
N GLY A 89 -17.68 4.16 -1.27
CA GLY A 89 -16.77 4.82 -0.35
C GLY A 89 -15.35 5.00 -0.90
N PRO A 90 -14.56 5.84 -0.20
CA PRO A 90 -13.11 5.83 -0.34
C PRO A 90 -12.55 4.45 0.04
N SER A 91 -11.38 4.10 -0.48
CA SER A 91 -10.76 2.81 -0.19
C SER A 91 -9.27 2.96 0.06
N SER A 92 -8.69 2.00 0.75
CA SER A 92 -7.26 1.92 1.01
C SER A 92 -6.75 0.49 0.95
N THR A 93 -5.51 0.30 0.51
CA THR A 93 -4.79 -0.95 0.78
C THR A 93 -4.45 -1.03 2.27
N ALA A 94 -4.14 -2.23 2.77
CA ALA A 94 -3.61 -2.40 4.10
C ALA A 94 -2.54 -3.48 4.12
N THR A 95 -1.31 -3.10 4.45
CA THR A 95 -0.22 -4.02 4.73
C THR A 95 0.14 -3.91 6.20
N ILE A 96 0.11 -5.04 6.91
CA ILE A 96 0.31 -5.12 8.35
C ILE A 96 1.40 -6.14 8.63
N LEU A 97 2.39 -5.76 9.43
CA LEU A 97 3.32 -6.69 10.07
C LEU A 97 3.02 -6.74 11.56
N ARG A 98 3.01 -7.93 12.15
CA ARG A 98 2.87 -8.16 13.59
C ARG A 98 3.96 -9.12 14.04
N SER A 99 4.65 -8.81 15.12
CA SER A 99 5.72 -9.63 15.71
C SER A 99 5.37 -9.97 17.14
N THR A 100 4.79 -11.15 17.38
CA THR A 100 4.30 -11.58 18.69
C THR A 100 4.95 -12.88 19.13
N GLY A 101 5.76 -12.83 20.19
CA GLY A 101 6.52 -13.99 20.67
C GLY A 101 7.42 -14.54 19.57
N ASP A 102 7.28 -15.83 19.27
CA ASP A 102 8.09 -16.53 18.27
C ASP A 102 7.51 -16.48 16.85
N LEU A 103 6.58 -15.56 16.57
CA LEU A 103 5.89 -15.47 15.29
C LEU A 103 5.91 -14.05 14.72
N VAL A 104 6.31 -13.95 13.44
CA VAL A 104 6.08 -12.78 12.59
C VAL A 104 4.94 -13.10 11.62
N GLU A 105 3.87 -12.31 11.67
CA GLU A 105 2.73 -12.37 10.78
C GLU A 105 2.75 -11.15 9.83
N VAL A 106 2.56 -11.40 8.54
CA VAL A 106 2.42 -10.35 7.53
C VAL A 106 1.08 -10.54 6.83
N ALA A 107 0.26 -9.49 6.79
CA ALA A 107 -1.03 -9.47 6.12
C ALA A 107 -1.05 -8.38 5.05
N ALA A 108 -1.60 -8.68 3.87
CA ALA A 108 -1.79 -7.73 2.78
C ALA A 108 -3.23 -7.79 2.24
N LEU A 109 -3.87 -6.62 2.13
CA LEU A 109 -5.15 -6.41 1.46
C LEU A 109 -4.97 -5.29 0.43
N GLY A 110 -5.20 -5.58 -0.85
CA GLY A 110 -4.82 -4.67 -1.93
C GLY A 110 -3.33 -4.77 -2.31
N ASP A 111 -2.91 -3.91 -3.24
CA ASP A 111 -1.67 -4.04 -4.01
C ASP A 111 -0.42 -3.40 -3.36
N SER A 112 -0.54 -2.84 -2.15
CA SER A 112 0.63 -2.58 -1.31
C SER A 112 1.37 -3.86 -0.97
N THR A 113 2.69 -3.77 -0.86
CA THR A 113 3.58 -4.92 -0.83
C THR A 113 4.36 -5.00 0.49
N ALA A 114 4.55 -6.21 0.99
CA ALA A 114 5.59 -6.52 1.96
C ALA A 114 6.66 -7.43 1.33
N VAL A 115 7.93 -7.13 1.58
CA VAL A 115 9.08 -7.96 1.22
C VAL A 115 9.74 -8.43 2.50
N VAL A 116 9.90 -9.74 2.66
CA VAL A 116 10.44 -10.38 3.86
C VAL A 116 11.77 -11.03 3.51
N GLY A 117 12.83 -10.61 4.19
CA GLY A 117 14.13 -11.27 4.17
C GLY A 117 14.17 -12.36 5.23
N LEU A 118 14.42 -13.58 4.80
CA LEU A 118 14.55 -14.76 5.64
C LEU A 118 16.01 -15.20 5.71
N ARG A 119 16.35 -15.88 6.81
CA ARG A 119 17.65 -16.53 6.99
C ARG A 119 18.07 -17.35 5.78
N GLY A 120 19.36 -17.32 5.48
CA GLY A 120 19.93 -17.99 4.31
C GLY A 120 19.68 -17.25 3.00
N GLY A 121 19.33 -15.95 3.06
CA GLY A 121 19.20 -15.08 1.90
C GLY A 121 17.93 -15.29 1.07
N ARG A 122 16.94 -16.03 1.62
CA ARG A 122 15.64 -16.20 0.94
C ARG A 122 14.82 -14.92 1.07
N ILE A 123 14.19 -14.50 -0.03
CA ILE A 123 13.33 -13.31 -0.06
C ILE A 123 11.93 -13.74 -0.50
N GLU A 124 10.91 -13.33 0.25
CA GLU A 124 9.52 -13.58 -0.08
C GLU A 124 8.74 -12.27 -0.22
N ARG A 125 7.85 -12.21 -1.22
CA ARG A 125 6.94 -11.09 -1.44
C ARG A 125 5.52 -11.47 -1.06
N ILE A 126 4.83 -10.57 -0.36
CA ILE A 126 3.43 -10.66 0.00
C ILE A 126 2.71 -9.44 -0.57
N THR A 127 1.89 -9.67 -1.60
CA THR A 127 1.11 -8.65 -2.31
C THR A 127 -0.21 -9.27 -2.74
N ASP A 128 -1.31 -8.52 -2.68
CA ASP A 128 -2.58 -8.96 -3.26
C ASP A 128 -2.73 -8.53 -4.72
N GLU A 129 -2.43 -9.48 -5.61
CA GLU A 129 -2.44 -9.31 -7.07
C GLU A 129 -3.84 -9.36 -7.70
N ARG A 130 -4.94 -9.36 -6.91
CA ARG A 130 -6.29 -9.43 -7.49
C ARG A 130 -6.67 -8.14 -8.23
N LEU A 131 -6.28 -6.97 -7.73
CA LEU A 131 -6.58 -5.68 -8.36
C LEU A 131 -5.87 -5.51 -9.72
N SER A 132 -4.62 -5.99 -9.84
CA SER A 132 -3.82 -5.89 -11.06
C SER A 132 -4.43 -6.64 -12.26
N ARG A 133 -5.31 -7.61 -11.99
CA ARG A 133 -6.02 -8.43 -12.99
C ARG A 133 -7.28 -7.78 -13.54
N ILE A 134 -7.73 -6.66 -12.96
CA ILE A 134 -8.94 -5.97 -13.41
C ILE A 134 -8.63 -5.05 -14.58
N ALA A 135 -9.50 -5.08 -15.59
CA ALA A 135 -9.42 -4.26 -16.80
C ALA A 135 -8.07 -4.34 -17.56
N PRO A 136 -7.53 -5.54 -17.84
CA PRO A 136 -6.19 -5.71 -18.40
C PRO A 136 -6.02 -4.99 -19.74
N ASP A 137 -7.05 -4.97 -20.59
CA ASP A 137 -7.00 -4.32 -21.90
C ASP A 137 -6.88 -2.80 -21.80
N LEU A 138 -7.63 -2.18 -20.87
CA LEU A 138 -7.55 -0.74 -20.60
C LEU A 138 -6.19 -0.38 -19.99
N ARG A 139 -5.67 -1.22 -19.09
CA ARG A 139 -4.32 -1.04 -18.53
C ARG A 139 -3.26 -1.08 -19.61
N GLN A 140 -3.30 -2.11 -20.46
CA GLN A 140 -2.38 -2.23 -21.59
C GLN A 140 -2.51 -1.05 -22.56
N GLN A 141 -3.72 -0.55 -22.79
CA GLN A 141 -3.95 0.59 -23.68
C GLN A 141 -3.28 1.86 -23.16
N TYR A 142 -3.47 2.25 -21.90
CA TYR A 142 -2.82 3.46 -21.37
C TYR A 142 -1.30 3.27 -21.27
N GLN A 143 -0.83 2.07 -20.91
CA GLN A 143 0.61 1.78 -20.85
C GLN A 143 1.29 1.89 -22.22
N ARG A 144 0.63 1.43 -23.29
CA ARG A 144 1.13 1.63 -24.66
C ARG A 144 1.21 3.10 -25.04
N ARG A 145 0.23 3.91 -24.61
CA ARG A 145 0.25 5.36 -24.85
C ARG A 145 1.41 6.05 -24.13
N LEU A 146 1.62 5.71 -22.86
CA LEU A 146 2.77 6.22 -22.09
C LEU A 146 4.10 5.91 -22.81
N ARG A 147 4.28 4.66 -23.25
CA ARG A 147 5.44 4.24 -24.04
C ARG A 147 5.52 4.86 -25.45
N ALA A 148 4.45 5.46 -25.95
CA ALA A 148 4.44 6.19 -27.21
C ALA A 148 4.69 7.70 -27.02
N GLY A 149 4.99 8.16 -25.80
CA GLY A 149 5.22 9.58 -25.50
C GLY A 149 3.92 10.38 -25.29
N HIS A 150 2.80 9.71 -25.07
CA HIS A 150 1.49 10.34 -24.81
C HIS A 150 1.09 10.21 -23.34
N GLY A 151 2.01 10.60 -22.46
CA GLY A 151 1.82 10.46 -21.01
C GLY A 151 0.96 11.55 -20.39
N PHE A 152 0.18 11.16 -19.38
CA PHE A 152 -0.59 12.05 -18.49
C PHE A 152 -1.51 13.09 -19.16
N ASP A 153 -1.81 12.90 -20.45
CA ASP A 153 -2.72 13.74 -21.22
C ASP A 153 -4.20 13.50 -20.87
N SER A 154 -5.11 14.19 -21.55
CA SER A 154 -6.56 14.03 -21.35
C SER A 154 -7.07 12.63 -21.73
N THR A 155 -6.42 11.95 -22.68
CA THR A 155 -6.79 10.58 -23.10
C THR A 155 -6.37 9.58 -22.03
N HIS A 156 -5.17 9.73 -21.46
CA HIS A 156 -4.69 8.95 -20.33
C HIS A 156 -5.64 9.05 -19.13
N ARG A 157 -6.05 10.28 -18.78
CA ARG A 157 -7.07 10.50 -17.72
C ARG A 157 -8.40 9.83 -18.04
N THR A 158 -8.82 9.80 -19.31
CA THR A 158 -10.06 9.13 -19.73
C THR A 158 -9.96 7.62 -19.57
N LEU A 159 -8.83 7.01 -19.97
CA LEU A 159 -8.58 5.58 -19.79
C LEU A 159 -8.54 5.20 -18.31
N LEU A 160 -7.90 6.00 -17.45
CA LEU A 160 -7.88 5.75 -16.01
C LEU A 160 -9.28 5.80 -15.39
N ARG A 161 -10.14 6.73 -15.81
CA ARG A 161 -11.55 6.74 -15.37
C ARG A 161 -12.29 5.46 -15.78
N GLN A 162 -12.00 4.93 -16.96
CA GLN A 162 -12.58 3.65 -17.40
C GLN A 162 -12.05 2.46 -16.57
N VAL A 163 -10.75 2.44 -16.25
CA VAL A 163 -10.16 1.46 -15.33
C VAL A 163 -10.84 1.54 -13.96
N GLN A 164 -10.95 2.73 -13.35
CA GLN A 164 -11.60 2.90 -12.05
C GLN A 164 -13.09 2.51 -12.06
N ARG A 165 -13.81 2.76 -13.16
CA ARG A 165 -15.20 2.30 -13.31
C ARG A 165 -15.29 0.77 -13.34
N ALA A 166 -14.39 0.11 -14.08
CA ALA A 166 -14.33 -1.35 -14.13
C ALA A 166 -13.93 -1.97 -12.77
N GLU A 167 -12.97 -1.36 -12.07
CA GLU A 167 -12.61 -1.75 -10.70
C GLU A 167 -13.81 -1.62 -9.76
N ARG A 168 -14.47 -0.47 -9.70
CA ARG A 168 -15.63 -0.27 -8.82
C ARG A 168 -16.75 -1.29 -9.06
N ALA A 169 -16.95 -1.74 -10.30
CA ALA A 169 -17.99 -2.71 -10.62
C ALA A 169 -17.76 -4.10 -9.99
N VAL A 170 -16.53 -4.43 -9.60
CA VAL A 170 -16.15 -5.74 -9.02
C VAL A 170 -15.42 -5.61 -7.68
N ARG A 171 -15.44 -4.42 -7.07
CA ARG A 171 -14.85 -4.15 -5.76
C ARG A 171 -15.53 -4.99 -4.68
N ASN A 172 -14.72 -5.57 -3.79
CA ASN A 172 -15.17 -6.36 -2.63
C ASN A 172 -16.20 -7.43 -3.01
N SER A 173 -15.94 -8.14 -4.11
CA SER A 173 -16.83 -9.16 -4.63
C SER A 173 -16.08 -10.44 -4.99
N PRO A 174 -16.71 -11.62 -4.89
CA PRO A 174 -16.14 -12.86 -5.38
C PRO A 174 -15.80 -12.77 -6.89
N GLY A 175 -14.58 -13.19 -7.25
CA GLY A 175 -14.08 -13.09 -8.62
C GLY A 175 -13.55 -11.68 -9.01
N GLY A 176 -13.77 -10.68 -8.16
CA GLY A 176 -13.16 -9.36 -8.28
C GLY A 176 -11.88 -9.24 -7.44
N TYR A 177 -11.77 -8.12 -6.73
CA TYR A 177 -10.66 -7.83 -5.81
C TYR A 177 -11.18 -7.37 -4.45
N TRP A 178 -10.29 -7.34 -3.46
CA TRP A 178 -10.62 -6.98 -2.09
C TRP A 178 -9.74 -5.82 -1.63
N ILE A 179 -10.36 -4.86 -0.95
CA ILE A 179 -9.72 -3.61 -0.54
C ILE A 179 -10.39 -3.11 0.75
N ALA A 180 -9.67 -2.38 1.61
CA ALA A 180 -10.29 -1.78 2.78
C ALA A 180 -11.19 -0.63 2.30
N GLU A 181 -12.49 -0.86 2.31
CA GLU A 181 -13.52 0.14 1.97
C GLU A 181 -14.56 0.14 3.10
N ALA A 182 -15.85 0.20 2.82
CA ALA A 182 -16.94 0.23 3.79
C ALA A 182 -17.52 -1.17 4.05
N ASP A 183 -17.23 -2.16 3.20
CA ASP A 183 -17.54 -3.57 3.48
C ASP A 183 -16.48 -4.23 4.38
N PRO A 184 -16.77 -4.53 5.66
CA PRO A 184 -15.83 -5.15 6.57
C PRO A 184 -15.51 -6.61 6.22
N ALA A 185 -16.30 -7.27 5.36
CA ALA A 185 -16.00 -8.64 4.90
C ALA A 185 -14.69 -8.71 4.10
N ALA A 186 -14.24 -7.60 3.50
CA ALA A 186 -12.98 -7.54 2.76
C ALA A 186 -11.76 -7.97 3.61
N ALA A 187 -11.81 -7.75 4.92
CA ALA A 187 -10.74 -8.14 5.84
C ALA A 187 -10.49 -9.67 5.86
N ASP A 188 -11.51 -10.51 5.65
CA ASP A 188 -11.34 -11.97 5.62
C ASP A 188 -10.52 -12.44 4.42
N HIS A 189 -10.47 -11.61 3.39
CA HIS A 189 -9.79 -11.89 2.14
C HIS A 189 -8.33 -11.43 2.15
N ALA A 190 -7.86 -10.75 3.21
CA ALA A 190 -6.45 -10.38 3.33
C ALA A 190 -5.54 -11.61 3.23
N ILE A 191 -4.49 -11.52 2.42
CA ILE A 191 -3.48 -12.57 2.27
C ILE A 191 -2.59 -12.54 3.51
N VAL A 192 -2.52 -13.64 4.24
CA VAL A 192 -1.71 -13.74 5.47
C VAL A 192 -0.59 -14.75 5.27
N ARG A 193 0.61 -14.39 5.73
CA ARG A 193 1.78 -15.25 5.86
C ARG A 193 2.33 -15.17 7.28
N ARG A 194 2.90 -16.27 7.73
CA ARG A 194 3.43 -16.42 9.09
C ARG A 194 4.79 -17.08 9.01
N TYR A 195 5.71 -16.57 9.81
CA TYR A 195 7.11 -16.99 9.86
C TYR A 195 7.50 -17.20 11.31
N PRO A 196 8.29 -18.23 11.64
CA PRO A 196 9.00 -18.25 12.91
C PRO A 196 9.85 -16.99 13.03
N ALA A 197 9.80 -16.31 14.18
CA ALA A 197 10.47 -15.02 14.36
C ALA A 197 11.98 -15.13 14.17
N ASP A 198 12.57 -16.27 14.55
CA ASP A 198 13.99 -16.55 14.36
C ASP A 198 14.38 -16.71 12.88
N GLN A 199 13.43 -16.91 11.96
CA GLN A 199 13.72 -17.02 10.53
C GLN A 199 13.72 -15.67 9.80
N VAL A 200 13.14 -14.62 10.38
CA VAL A 200 13.03 -13.31 9.72
C VAL A 200 14.23 -12.43 10.08
N GLU A 201 14.92 -11.89 9.09
CA GLU A 201 16.05 -10.98 9.27
C GLU A 201 15.63 -9.50 9.10
N TRP A 202 14.66 -9.24 8.23
CA TRP A 202 14.10 -7.92 7.98
C TRP A 202 12.77 -8.03 7.24
N CYS A 203 11.96 -6.98 7.30
CA CYS A 203 10.79 -6.83 6.46
C CYS A 203 10.66 -5.37 6.01
N VAL A 204 10.31 -5.16 4.74
CA VAL A 204 10.00 -3.85 4.18
C VAL A 204 8.55 -3.83 3.71
N LEU A 205 7.77 -2.89 4.19
CA LEU A 205 6.42 -2.61 3.74
C LEU A 205 6.47 -1.36 2.84
N ALA A 206 5.86 -1.42 1.67
CA ALA A 206 5.87 -0.32 0.71
C ALA A 206 4.54 -0.17 -0.04
N THR A 207 4.14 1.07 -0.27
CA THR A 207 3.02 1.40 -1.17
C THR A 207 3.45 1.30 -2.63
N ASP A 208 2.48 1.20 -3.55
CA ASP A 208 2.78 0.89 -4.95
C ASP A 208 3.58 2.03 -5.64
N GLY A 209 3.44 3.25 -5.12
CA GLY A 209 4.14 4.45 -5.56
C GLY A 209 5.61 4.48 -5.15
N ALA A 210 5.99 3.75 -4.10
CA ALA A 210 7.39 3.53 -3.74
C ALA A 210 7.95 2.25 -4.37
N GLN A 211 7.19 1.15 -4.29
CA GLN A 211 7.63 -0.20 -4.67
C GLN A 211 8.08 -0.28 -6.14
N ARG A 212 7.24 0.19 -7.06
CA ARG A 212 7.50 0.09 -8.51
C ARG A 212 8.76 0.85 -8.93
N PRO A 213 8.93 2.15 -8.62
CA PRO A 213 10.14 2.87 -8.98
C PRO A 213 11.38 2.40 -8.20
N PHE A 214 11.24 1.96 -6.94
CA PHE A 214 12.36 1.40 -6.18
C PHE A 214 12.94 0.14 -6.84
N GLU A 215 12.08 -0.78 -7.28
CA GLU A 215 12.51 -1.99 -7.98
C GLU A 215 13.12 -1.70 -9.35
N TYR A 216 12.59 -0.70 -10.06
CA TYR A 216 13.12 -0.28 -11.34
C TYR A 216 14.54 0.32 -11.23
N LEU A 217 14.82 1.08 -10.16
CA LEU A 217 16.07 1.84 -10.01
C LEU A 217 17.13 1.16 -9.13
N HIS A 218 16.72 0.43 -8.09
CA HIS A 218 17.61 -0.08 -7.06
C HIS A 218 17.53 -1.60 -6.91
N GLY A 219 16.32 -2.17 -6.91
CA GLY A 219 16.08 -3.62 -6.93
C GLY A 219 16.49 -4.43 -5.69
N ILE A 220 17.22 -3.85 -4.73
CA ILE A 220 17.79 -4.59 -3.59
C ILE A 220 17.18 -4.07 -2.26
N TRP A 221 16.13 -4.76 -1.81
CA TRP A 221 15.41 -4.41 -0.58
C TRP A 221 16.22 -4.61 0.71
N SER A 222 17.14 -5.58 0.74
CA SER A 222 17.98 -5.89 1.91
C SER A 222 18.88 -4.73 2.33
N ASP A 223 19.24 -3.88 1.37
CA ASP A 223 20.18 -2.77 1.56
C ASP A 223 19.49 -1.54 2.15
N LEU A 224 18.16 -1.55 2.28
CA LEU A 224 17.44 -0.44 2.89
C LEU A 224 17.72 -0.37 4.39
N PRO A 225 18.37 0.70 4.86
CA PRO A 225 18.71 0.86 6.27
C PRO A 225 17.45 1.14 7.10
N ALA A 226 17.46 0.73 8.37
CA ALA A 226 16.40 1.06 9.32
C ALA A 226 16.66 2.45 9.90
N ASP A 227 16.78 3.44 9.01
CA ASP A 227 17.00 4.85 9.32
C ASP A 227 16.02 5.71 8.53
N ALA A 228 15.21 6.50 9.24
CA ALA A 228 14.13 7.26 8.62
C ALA A 228 14.64 8.34 7.65
N GLY A 229 15.81 8.93 7.94
CA GLY A 229 16.44 9.93 7.07
C GLY A 229 16.87 9.31 5.74
N GLN A 230 17.51 8.14 5.79
CA GLN A 230 17.94 7.42 4.60
C GLN A 230 16.75 6.89 3.79
N VAL A 231 15.70 6.34 4.44
CA VAL A 231 14.46 5.95 3.77
C VAL A 231 13.82 7.16 3.06
N ARG A 232 13.74 8.32 3.73
CA ARG A 232 13.27 9.56 3.11
C ARG A 232 14.12 9.96 1.90
N SER A 233 15.44 9.93 2.01
CA SER A 233 16.33 10.23 0.88
C SER A 233 16.14 9.26 -0.30
N HIS A 234 15.82 7.99 -0.06
CA HIS A 234 15.42 7.08 -1.15
C HIS A 234 14.13 7.56 -1.81
N LEU A 235 13.07 7.86 -1.05
CA LEU A 235 11.81 8.36 -1.61
C LEU A 235 11.97 9.65 -2.41
N GLU A 236 12.81 10.59 -1.92
CA GLU A 236 13.13 11.83 -2.62
C GLU A 236 13.85 11.58 -3.95
N ARG A 237 14.75 10.58 -4.01
CA ARG A 237 15.37 10.15 -5.27
C ARG A 237 14.35 9.55 -6.25
N LEU A 238 13.40 8.74 -5.77
CA LEU A 238 12.33 8.20 -6.61
C LEU A 238 11.47 9.34 -7.18
N GLN A 239 11.06 10.28 -6.33
CA GLN A 239 10.30 11.48 -6.70
C GLN A 239 11.06 12.33 -7.74
N MET A 240 12.36 12.56 -7.54
CA MET A 240 13.21 13.31 -8.46
C MET A 240 13.33 12.61 -9.82
N TRP A 241 13.50 11.29 -9.81
CA TRP A 241 13.56 10.50 -11.04
C TRP A 241 12.24 10.56 -11.82
N GLU A 242 11.09 10.44 -11.16
CA GLU A 242 9.79 10.67 -11.79
C GLU A 242 9.64 12.08 -12.35
N ALA A 243 10.26 13.08 -11.71
CA ALA A 243 10.17 14.48 -12.13
C ALA A 243 11.07 14.77 -13.34
N THR A 244 12.22 14.11 -13.46
CA THR A 244 13.27 14.53 -14.40
C THR A 244 13.73 13.44 -15.34
N GLY A 245 13.77 12.20 -14.87
CA GLY A 245 14.20 11.03 -15.66
C GLY A 245 13.06 10.38 -16.44
N ASP A 246 11.84 10.42 -15.92
CA ASP A 246 10.67 9.83 -16.58
C ASP A 246 9.37 10.64 -16.40
N PRO A 247 9.36 11.95 -16.73
CA PRO A 247 8.23 12.87 -16.45
C PRO A 247 6.90 12.46 -17.09
N ASP A 248 6.95 11.68 -18.17
CA ASP A 248 5.79 11.24 -18.95
C ASP A 248 5.46 9.75 -18.78
N GLY A 249 6.16 9.03 -17.88
CA GLY A 249 5.90 7.60 -17.64
C GLY A 249 6.28 6.69 -18.81
N TYR A 250 7.19 7.13 -19.68
CA TYR A 250 7.66 6.39 -20.84
C TYR A 250 8.49 5.15 -20.42
N LEU A 251 9.43 5.34 -19.49
CA LEU A 251 10.32 4.29 -19.00
C LEU A 251 9.58 3.34 -18.05
N LEU A 252 8.82 3.89 -17.09
CA LEU A 252 8.00 3.13 -16.15
C LEU A 252 6.54 3.60 -16.24
N PRO A 253 5.71 2.89 -17.04
CA PRO A 253 4.30 3.24 -17.19
C PRO A 253 3.52 3.20 -15.87
N ARG A 254 2.87 4.33 -15.52
CA ARG A 254 2.14 4.52 -14.25
C ARG A 254 0.92 5.43 -14.42
N SER A 255 0.01 5.41 -13.44
CA SER A 255 -1.27 6.12 -13.49
C SER A 255 -1.09 7.65 -13.40
N LYS A 256 -0.19 8.12 -12.55
CA LYS A 256 0.12 9.55 -12.37
C LYS A 256 1.63 9.76 -12.34
N ARG A 257 2.06 10.98 -12.65
CA ARG A 257 3.50 11.31 -12.68
C ARG A 257 4.15 11.07 -11.33
N HIS A 258 3.50 11.56 -10.28
CA HIS A 258 3.88 11.41 -8.89
C HIS A 258 2.76 10.75 -8.14
N ASP A 259 3.04 9.55 -7.62
CA ASP A 259 2.23 8.92 -6.60
C ASP A 259 2.72 9.28 -5.21
N ASP A 260 1.87 9.05 -4.23
CA ASP A 260 2.30 9.03 -2.84
C ASP A 260 3.18 7.79 -2.63
N LYS A 261 4.14 7.89 -1.72
CA LYS A 261 5.19 6.89 -1.57
C LYS A 261 5.44 6.69 -0.10
N THR A 262 5.35 5.46 0.36
CA THR A 262 5.70 5.09 1.73
C THR A 262 6.56 3.85 1.71
N ILE A 263 7.63 3.88 2.50
CA ILE A 263 8.46 2.72 2.83
C ILE A 263 8.60 2.68 4.34
N VAL A 264 8.38 1.51 4.93
CA VAL A 264 8.68 1.22 6.33
C VAL A 264 9.54 -0.03 6.39
N VAL A 265 10.69 0.11 7.04
CA VAL A 265 11.66 -0.95 7.26
C VAL A 265 11.55 -1.41 8.71
N TRP A 266 11.35 -2.70 8.90
CA TRP A 266 11.31 -3.39 10.17
C TRP A 266 12.47 -4.37 10.25
N ARG A 267 13.16 -4.40 11.40
CA ARG A 267 14.20 -5.39 11.74
C ARG A 267 13.93 -5.94 13.14
N PRO A 268 14.02 -7.26 13.36
CA PRO A 268 13.83 -7.86 14.68
C PRO A 268 14.89 -7.43 15.70
#